data_AF-A0A951LAR3-F1
#
_entry.id   AF-A0A951LAR3-F1
#
_cell.length_a   1.000
_cell.length_b   1.000
_cell.length_c   1.000
_cell.angle_alpha   90.00
_cell.angle_beta   90.00
_cell.angle_gamma   90.00
#
_symmetry.space_group_name_H-M   'P 1'
#
loop_
_entity.id
_entity.type
_entity.pdbx_description
1 polymer ?
#
loop_
_entity_poly.entity_id
_entity_poly.type
_entity_poly.pdbx_seq_one_letter_code
_entity_poly.pdbx_strand_id
1 'polypeptide(L)'
;MTEIVLTADAAMVLGIASTAMPFASSREAEVERWLRLLRLHGSAGGMLSALGISETPLEEGGHEQPLRRVYGGDPDVVATVTDTATRIAHQRGAITVGTTDLLLAVMEVYGRQFDRVLGPSGLDRDDVLERLRLTA
;
A
#
# COMPACT_ATOMS: atom_id res chain seq x y z
N MET A 1 -18.74 8.94 16.32
CA MET A 1 -17.43 8.68 15.69
C MET A 1 -16.70 7.71 16.57
N THR A 2 -16.67 6.44 16.21
CA THR A 2 -15.82 5.45 16.87
C THR A 2 -14.39 5.73 16.42
N GLU A 3 -13.51 6.05 17.36
CA GLU A 3 -12.09 6.26 17.10
C GLU A 3 -11.49 4.91 16.68
N ILE A 4 -11.15 4.76 15.41
CA ILE A 4 -10.50 3.54 14.92
C ILE A 4 -9.05 3.54 15.38
N VAL A 5 -8.62 2.40 15.94
CA VAL A 5 -7.25 2.24 16.44
C VAL A 5 -6.39 1.56 15.37
N LEU A 6 -5.24 2.14 15.04
CA LEU A 6 -4.27 1.50 14.16
C LEU A 6 -3.55 0.37 14.90
N THR A 7 -3.31 -0.77 14.24
CA THR A 7 -2.30 -1.71 14.75
C THR A 7 -0.91 -1.07 14.71
N ALA A 8 0.04 -1.59 15.51
CA ALA A 8 1.40 -1.07 15.53
C ALA A 8 2.06 -1.13 14.14
N ASP A 9 1.88 -2.22 13.40
CA ASP A 9 2.39 -2.36 12.03
C ASP A 9 1.73 -1.38 11.06
N ALA A 10 0.41 -1.18 11.15
CA ALA A 10 -0.30 -0.23 10.30
C ALA A 10 0.16 1.21 10.57
N ALA A 11 0.33 1.58 11.83
CA ALA A 11 0.87 2.89 12.22
C ALA A 11 2.30 3.08 11.71
N MET A 12 3.14 2.04 11.79
CA MET A 12 4.51 2.07 11.26
C MET A 12 4.53 2.29 9.74
N VAL A 13 3.73 1.51 8.99
CA VAL A 13 3.60 1.64 7.53
C VAL A 13 3.17 3.05 7.14
N LEU A 14 2.12 3.60 7.79
CA LEU A 14 1.63 4.95 7.50
C LEU A 14 2.68 6.03 7.85
N GLY A 15 3.39 5.86 8.97
CA GLY A 15 4.48 6.75 9.38
C GLY A 15 5.58 6.81 8.33
N ILE A 16 6.06 5.66 7.85
CA ILE A 16 7.10 5.62 6.81
C ILE A 16 6.56 6.16 5.48
N ALA A 17 5.35 5.76 5.06
CA ALA A 17 4.73 6.22 3.83
C ALA A 17 4.58 7.75 3.77
N SER A 18 4.21 8.39 4.89
CA SER A 18 4.12 9.87 4.98
C SER A 18 5.41 10.58 4.60
N THR A 19 6.56 9.95 4.85
CA THR A 19 7.88 10.49 4.49
C THR A 19 8.38 10.01 3.14
N ALA A 20 7.95 8.84 2.67
CA ALA A 20 8.48 8.22 1.45
C ALA A 20 7.70 8.60 0.17
N MET A 21 6.38 8.81 0.27
CA MET A 21 5.51 9.10 -0.87
C MET A 21 5.85 10.41 -1.60
N PRO A 22 6.26 11.51 -0.93
CA PRO A 22 6.65 12.74 -1.62
C PRO A 22 7.82 12.57 -2.61
N PHE A 23 8.62 11.51 -2.47
CA PHE A 23 9.77 11.22 -3.32
C PHE A 23 9.46 10.31 -4.51
N ALA A 24 8.20 9.92 -4.71
CA ALA A 24 7.82 9.11 -5.86
C ALA A 24 7.81 9.93 -7.15
N SER A 25 8.37 9.37 -8.22
CA SER A 25 8.40 9.98 -9.56
C SER A 25 7.12 9.74 -10.36
N SER A 26 6.29 8.76 -9.96
CA SER A 26 5.03 8.39 -10.61
C SER A 26 4.06 7.71 -9.64
N ARG A 27 2.79 7.54 -10.06
CA ARG A 27 1.77 6.78 -9.33
C ARG A 27 2.15 5.30 -9.19
N GLU A 28 2.74 4.72 -10.23
CA GLU A 28 3.29 3.36 -10.19
C GLU A 28 4.43 3.27 -9.17
N ALA A 29 5.31 4.28 -9.08
CA ALA A 29 6.37 4.32 -8.08
C ALA A 29 5.84 4.52 -6.64
N GLU A 30 4.67 5.14 -6.46
CA GLU A 30 3.96 5.19 -5.17
C GLU A 30 3.43 3.80 -4.79
N VAL A 31 2.81 3.07 -5.73
CA VAL A 31 2.36 1.68 -5.54
C VAL A 31 3.51 0.78 -5.12
N GLU A 32 4.64 0.84 -5.83
CA GLU A 32 5.83 0.05 -5.52
C GLU A 32 6.34 0.30 -4.09
N ARG A 33 6.35 1.57 -3.66
CA ARG A 33 6.68 1.94 -2.27
C ARG A 33 5.67 1.37 -1.28
N TRP A 34 4.37 1.47 -1.54
CA TRP A 34 3.34 0.87 -0.69
C TRP A 34 3.51 -0.64 -0.55
N LEU A 35 3.68 -1.35 -1.67
CA LEU A 35 3.91 -2.79 -1.69
C LEU A 35 5.18 -3.17 -0.91
N ARG A 36 6.26 -2.39 -1.06
CA ARG A 36 7.50 -2.60 -0.30
C ARG A 36 7.28 -2.47 1.20
N LEU A 37 6.60 -1.41 1.65
CA LEU A 37 6.33 -1.18 3.07
C LEU A 37 5.38 -2.24 3.65
N LEU A 38 4.28 -2.55 2.95
CA LEU A 38 3.32 -3.57 3.38
C LEU A 38 3.93 -4.97 3.38
N ARG A 39 4.92 -5.24 2.53
CA ARG A 39 5.65 -6.51 2.55
C ARG A 39 6.51 -6.67 3.80
N LEU A 40 7.09 -5.59 4.31
CA LEU A 40 8.00 -5.62 5.45
C LEU A 40 7.30 -5.60 6.81
N HIS A 41 6.00 -5.29 6.84
CA HIS A 41 5.28 -5.02 8.10
C HIS A 41 3.93 -5.75 8.17
N GLY A 42 3.74 -6.51 9.25
CA GLY A 42 2.48 -7.17 9.62
C GLY A 42 2.05 -8.32 8.70
N SER A 43 0.77 -8.71 8.78
CA SER A 43 0.26 -9.93 8.12
C SER A 43 0.23 -9.84 6.60
N ALA A 44 0.07 -8.63 6.03
CA ALA A 44 0.17 -8.40 4.59
C ALA A 44 1.51 -8.89 4.02
N GLY A 45 2.59 -8.79 4.78
CA GLY A 45 3.93 -9.23 4.37
C GLY A 45 4.06 -10.73 4.18
N GLY A 46 3.51 -11.52 5.12
CA GLY A 46 3.49 -12.97 4.99
C GLY A 46 2.73 -13.44 3.74
N MET A 47 1.67 -12.72 3.38
CA MET A 47 0.82 -13.06 2.24
C MET A 47 1.41 -12.67 0.89
N LEU A 48 1.94 -11.45 0.78
CA LEU A 48 2.61 -10.98 -0.44
C LEU A 48 3.82 -11.87 -0.76
N SER A 49 4.55 -12.30 0.28
CA SER A 49 5.64 -13.28 0.14
C SER A 49 5.14 -14.62 -0.41
N ALA A 50 3.98 -15.09 0.05
CA ALA A 50 3.39 -16.34 -0.42
C ALA A 50 2.84 -16.27 -1.86
N LEU A 51 2.66 -15.08 -2.44
CA LEU A 51 2.33 -14.88 -3.85
C LEU A 51 3.58 -14.84 -4.76
N GLY A 52 4.78 -15.03 -4.20
CA GLY A 52 6.01 -14.97 -4.98
C GLY A 52 6.38 -13.54 -5.38
N ILE A 53 5.78 -12.51 -4.75
CA ILE A 53 6.25 -11.12 -4.80
C ILE A 53 7.51 -11.01 -3.92
N SER A 54 8.52 -11.77 -4.31
CA SER A 54 9.84 -11.82 -3.67
C SER A 54 10.61 -10.54 -3.95
N GLU A 55 11.74 -10.37 -3.29
CA GLU A 55 12.67 -9.27 -3.45
C GLU A 55 13.28 -9.23 -4.86
N THR A 56 12.50 -9.07 -5.91
CA THR A 56 13.03 -8.52 -7.15
C THR A 56 13.47 -7.10 -6.78
N PRO A 57 14.75 -6.75 -6.92
CA PRO A 57 15.13 -5.35 -6.91
C PRO A 57 14.35 -4.74 -8.08
N LEU A 58 13.22 -4.10 -7.79
CA LEU A 58 12.72 -3.02 -8.62
C LEU A 58 13.94 -2.13 -8.74
N GLU A 59 14.53 -2.09 -9.93
CA GLU A 59 15.86 -1.56 -10.19
C GLU A 59 16.08 -0.32 -9.32
N GLU A 60 17.26 -0.20 -8.72
CA GLU A 60 17.77 1.07 -8.21
C GLU A 60 17.91 2.01 -9.43
N GLY A 61 16.77 2.42 -9.96
CA GLY A 61 16.60 3.16 -11.20
C GLY A 61 16.97 4.58 -10.94
N GLY A 62 18.27 4.82 -10.88
CA GLY A 62 18.88 6.13 -10.89
C GLY A 62 18.70 6.88 -9.58
N HIS A 63 19.71 7.68 -9.28
CA HIS A 63 19.62 8.76 -8.33
C HIS A 63 18.63 9.79 -8.89
N GLU A 64 17.32 9.52 -8.77
CA GLU A 64 16.29 10.45 -9.21
C GLU A 64 16.36 11.67 -8.29
N GLN A 65 16.92 12.76 -8.83
CA GLN A 65 16.98 14.04 -8.13
C GLN A 65 15.56 14.42 -7.72
N PRO A 66 15.33 14.87 -6.47
CA PRO A 66 14.01 15.27 -6.04
C PRO A 66 13.58 16.47 -6.89
N LEU A 67 12.73 16.22 -7.90
CA LEU A 67 11.99 17.28 -8.55
C LEU A 67 11.11 17.88 -7.46
N ARG A 68 11.45 19.10 -7.06
CA ARG A 68 10.74 19.90 -6.07
C ARG A 68 9.29 20.01 -6.53
N ARG A 69 8.42 19.09 -6.10
CA ARG A 69 6.97 19.24 -6.26
C ARG A 69 6.63 20.53 -5.52
N VAL A 70 6.18 21.53 -6.28
CA VAL A 70 5.55 22.72 -5.70
C VAL A 70 4.41 22.21 -4.84
N TYR A 71 4.45 22.50 -3.54
CA TYR A 71 3.37 22.20 -2.60
C TYR A 71 2.07 22.83 -3.13
N GLY A 72 1.28 22.08 -3.88
CA GLY A 72 0.11 22.63 -4.56
C GLY A 72 -0.53 21.63 -5.50
N GLY A 73 -1.37 20.73 -4.97
CA GLY A 73 -2.47 20.15 -5.72
C GLY A 73 -2.58 18.64 -5.80
N ASP A 74 -1.57 17.86 -5.40
CA ASP A 74 -1.73 16.40 -5.32
C ASP A 74 -2.48 16.06 -4.02
N PRO A 75 -3.59 15.29 -4.06
CA PRO A 75 -4.26 14.81 -2.85
C PRO A 75 -3.23 14.11 -1.96
N ASP A 76 -3.30 14.33 -0.66
CA ASP A 76 -2.48 13.56 0.29
C ASP A 76 -2.85 12.08 0.14
N VAL A 77 -2.02 11.35 -0.61
CA VAL A 77 -2.25 9.94 -0.94
C VAL A 77 -2.21 9.07 0.32
N VAL A 78 -1.47 9.48 1.34
CA VAL A 78 -1.41 8.78 2.62
C VAL A 78 -2.72 8.96 3.36
N ALA A 79 -3.22 10.20 3.49
CA ALA A 79 -4.54 10.45 4.07
C ALA A 79 -5.65 9.72 3.31
N THR A 80 -5.62 9.72 1.98
CA THR A 80 -6.60 9.02 1.14
C THR A 80 -6.59 7.51 1.38
N VAL A 81 -5.40 6.89 1.46
CA VAL A 81 -5.26 5.46 1.79
C VAL A 81 -5.72 5.18 3.23
N THR A 82 -5.39 6.05 4.19
CA THR A 82 -5.82 5.91 5.59
C THR A 82 -7.35 5.95 5.73
N ASP A 83 -8.02 6.91 5.09
CA ASP A 83 -9.48 7.02 5.12
C ASP A 83 -10.15 5.82 4.46
N THR A 84 -9.59 5.35 3.34
CA THR A 84 -10.09 4.17 2.62
C THR A 84 -9.93 2.90 3.46
N ALA A 85 -8.77 2.71 4.12
CA ALA A 85 -8.52 1.57 4.99
C ALA A 85 -9.42 1.58 6.24
N THR A 86 -9.65 2.77 6.80
CA THR A 86 -10.59 2.99 7.92
C THR A 86 -12.01 2.59 7.52
N ARG A 87 -12.46 2.99 6.32
CA ARG A 87 -13.74 2.57 5.77
C ARG A 87 -13.82 1.05 5.59
N ILE A 88 -12.79 0.42 5.04
CA ILE A 88 -12.73 -1.04 4.83
C ILE A 88 -12.80 -1.79 6.17
N ALA A 89 -12.03 -1.36 7.17
CA ALA A 89 -12.04 -1.94 8.51
C ALA A 89 -13.43 -1.81 9.17
N HIS A 90 -14.10 -0.67 9.01
CA HIS A 90 -15.47 -0.51 9.49
C HIS A 90 -16.47 -1.43 8.78
N GLN A 91 -16.36 -1.60 7.46
CA GLN A 91 -17.25 -2.46 6.68
C GLN A 91 -17.17 -3.93 7.09
N ARG A 92 -15.99 -4.41 7.53
CA ARG A 92 -15.82 -5.74 8.11
C ARG A 92 -16.19 -5.83 9.60
N GLY A 93 -16.63 -4.74 10.22
CA GLY A 93 -16.98 -4.68 11.66
C GLY A 93 -15.78 -4.67 12.60
N ALA A 94 -14.57 -4.36 12.12
CA ALA A 94 -13.39 -4.27 12.97
C ALA A 94 -13.29 -2.91 13.68
N ILE A 95 -12.72 -2.95 14.87
CA ILE A 95 -12.38 -1.75 15.67
C ILE A 95 -10.94 -1.27 15.42
N THR A 96 -10.14 -2.08 14.73
CA THR A 96 -8.76 -1.77 14.37
C THR A 96 -8.52 -1.82 12.87
N VAL A 97 -7.62 -0.96 12.39
CA VAL A 97 -7.07 -0.98 11.03
C VAL A 97 -5.71 -1.66 11.06
N GLY A 98 -5.57 -2.72 10.26
CA GLY A 98 -4.34 -3.49 10.10
C GLY A 98 -3.73 -3.32 8.70
N THR A 99 -2.60 -3.98 8.45
CA THR A 99 -1.89 -3.87 7.17
C THR A 99 -2.66 -4.50 6.01
N THR A 100 -3.55 -5.45 6.29
CA THR A 100 -4.53 -6.00 5.33
C THR A 100 -5.49 -4.93 4.81
N ASP A 101 -6.01 -4.05 5.68
CA ASP A 101 -6.89 -2.95 5.27
C ASP A 101 -6.14 -1.92 4.44
N LEU A 102 -4.89 -1.65 4.81
CA LEU A 102 -4.02 -0.76 4.04
C LEU A 102 -3.75 -1.33 2.65
N LEU A 103 -3.49 -2.63 2.52
CA LEU A 103 -3.30 -3.28 1.22
C LEU A 103 -4.56 -3.16 0.35
N LEU A 104 -5.73 -3.48 0.91
CA LEU A 104 -7.01 -3.31 0.21
C LEU A 104 -7.27 -1.85 -0.19
N ALA A 105 -6.95 -0.90 0.68
CA ALA A 105 -7.08 0.53 0.40
C ALA A 105 -6.15 0.99 -0.73
N VAL A 106 -4.89 0.52 -0.75
CA VAL A 106 -3.95 0.80 -1.84
C VAL A 106 -4.48 0.23 -3.16
N MET A 107 -5.02 -0.99 -3.17
CA MET A 107 -5.63 -1.57 -4.37
C MET A 107 -6.79 -0.74 -4.89
N GLU A 108 -7.63 -0.22 -3.99
CA GLU A 108 -8.77 0.62 -4.35
C GLU A 108 -8.34 1.99 -4.87
N VAL A 109 -7.43 2.68 -4.16
CA VAL A 109 -6.95 4.03 -4.51
C VAL A 109 -6.17 4.05 -5.82
N TYR A 110 -5.33 3.05 -6.06
CA TYR A 110 -4.43 3.02 -7.22
C TYR A 110 -4.99 2.26 -8.42
N GLY A 111 -6.06 1.47 -8.28
CA GLY A 111 -6.76 0.92 -9.44
C GLY A 111 -5.81 0.21 -10.44
N ARG A 112 -5.87 0.66 -11.70
CA ARG A 112 -5.07 0.09 -12.80
C ARG A 112 -3.56 0.24 -12.62
N GLN A 113 -3.11 1.24 -11.89
CA GLN A 113 -1.68 1.43 -11.61
C GLN A 113 -1.17 0.30 -10.72
N PHE A 114 -2.00 -0.20 -9.80
CA PHE A 114 -1.70 -1.39 -9.02
C PHE A 114 -1.52 -2.62 -9.91
N ASP A 115 -2.46 -2.84 -10.84
CA ASP A 115 -2.43 -3.99 -11.76
C ASP A 115 -1.21 -3.94 -12.69
N ARG A 116 -0.81 -2.74 -13.14
CA ARG A 116 0.42 -2.56 -13.96
C ARG A 116 1.69 -2.92 -13.20
N VAL A 117 1.77 -2.58 -11.92
CA VAL A 117 2.94 -2.91 -11.09
C VAL A 117 3.01 -4.42 -10.82
N LEU A 118 1.87 -5.10 -10.70
CA LEU A 118 1.84 -6.56 -10.54
C LEU A 118 2.02 -7.35 -11.84
N GLY A 119 1.66 -6.76 -12.99
CA GLY A 119 1.70 -7.42 -14.30
C GLY A 119 3.02 -8.14 -14.65
N PRO A 120 4.21 -7.58 -14.39
CA PRO A 120 5.48 -8.27 -14.61
C PRO A 120 5.65 -9.59 -13.82
N SER A 121 4.98 -9.72 -12.67
CA SER A 121 4.95 -10.94 -11.86
C SER A 121 3.89 -11.94 -12.33
N GLY A 122 3.12 -11.62 -13.38
CA GLY A 122 1.99 -12.42 -13.84
C GLY A 122 0.80 -12.43 -12.86
N LEU A 123 0.79 -11.49 -11.91
CA LEU A 123 -0.25 -11.36 -10.89
C LEU A 123 -1.13 -10.15 -11.21
N ASP A 124 -2.36 -10.19 -10.72
CA ASP A 124 -3.24 -9.04 -10.69
C ASP A 124 -3.87 -8.81 -9.30
N ARG A 125 -4.75 -7.82 -9.20
CA ARG A 125 -5.49 -7.53 -7.96
C ARG A 125 -6.35 -8.70 -7.49
N ASP A 126 -6.92 -9.48 -8.40
CA ASP A 126 -7.84 -10.56 -8.05
C ASP A 126 -7.06 -11.72 -7.43
N ASP A 127 -5.82 -11.98 -7.88
CA ASP A 127 -4.91 -12.93 -7.22
C ASP A 127 -4.61 -12.53 -5.78
N VAL A 128 -4.39 -11.24 -5.53
CA VAL A 128 -4.15 -10.70 -4.17
C VAL A 128 -5.41 -10.81 -3.31
N LEU A 129 -6.58 -10.47 -3.85
CA LEU A 129 -7.86 -10.61 -3.15
C LEU A 129 -8.17 -12.07 -2.80
N GLU A 130 -7.92 -12.99 -3.73
CA GLU A 130 -8.14 -14.41 -3.50
C GLU A 130 -7.22 -14.92 -2.39
N ARG A 131 -5.96 -14.46 -2.37
CA ARG A 131 -5.05 -14.81 -1.27
C ARG A 131 -5.50 -14.24 0.07
N LEU A 132 -6.02 -13.01 0.11
CA LEU A 132 -6.60 -12.39 1.30
C LEU A 132 -7.74 -13.21 1.89
N ARG A 133 -8.62 -13.76 1.05
CA ARG A 133 -9.72 -14.62 1.51
C ARG A 133 -9.24 -15.94 2.10
N LEU A 134 -8.12 -16.48 1.63
CA LEU A 134 -7.56 -17.73 2.13
C LEU A 134 -6.82 -17.59 3.48
N THR A 135 -6.54 -16.36 3.91
CA THR A 135 -5.76 -16.07 5.13
C THR A 135 -6.51 -15.28 6.19
N ALA A 136 -7.72 -14.78 5.88
CA ALA A 136 -8.65 -14.15 6.82
C ALA A 136 -9.54 -15.18 7.52
#